data_AF-A0A943IXQ8-F1
#
_entry.id   AF-A0A943IXQ8-F1
#
_cell.length_a   1.000
_cell.length_b   1.000
_cell.length_c   1.000
_cell.angle_alpha   90.00
_cell.angle_beta   90.00
_cell.angle_gamma   90.00
#
_symmetry.space_group_name_H-M   'P 1'
#
loop_
_entity.id
_entity.type
_entity.pdbx_description
1 polymer ?
#
loop_
_entity_poly.entity_id
_entity_poly.type
_entity_poly.pdbx_seq_one_letter_code
_entity_poly.pdbx_strand_id
1 'polypeptide(L)'
;MAPFAPSVPGEPLSFLYALLLGIALGVLWDVFRTMRVWRGGDAGQSAWSIKLRRYRRRHSPYPIFRMKRNGAEKPHVSHHFLWTFLEDLLFMMIAGISFLLFCFDINMGIVRWYLLLGVIAGFLLYYHTIGRLVIAWSALIGAFVRATLVFFYNYTLYYVVVLLTFLANRMLRLLGVMVHIGYDRFVFAALAAETKKRLDQAHAYRMSWNKGKKNGREKNKDKQTAPFPAP
;
A
#
# COMPACT_ATOMS: atom_id res chain seq x y z
N MET A 1 -29.71 12.07 55.44
CA MET A 1 -30.70 11.40 54.57
C MET A 1 -31.88 12.34 54.44
N ALA A 2 -31.99 13.06 53.32
CA ALA A 2 -33.16 13.89 53.03
C ALA A 2 -34.33 12.99 52.59
N PRO A 3 -35.58 13.34 52.94
CA PRO A 3 -36.73 12.49 52.72
C PRO A 3 -37.03 12.30 51.23
N PHE A 4 -37.52 11.10 50.93
CA PHE A 4 -37.94 10.57 49.65
C PHE A 4 -39.05 11.44 49.05
N ALA A 5 -38.70 12.47 48.28
CA ALA A 5 -39.65 13.11 47.38
C ALA A 5 -39.74 12.24 46.11
N PRO A 6 -40.89 11.62 45.79
CA PRO A 6 -41.05 11.01 44.48
C PRO A 6 -40.77 12.10 43.45
N SER A 7 -39.77 11.90 42.58
CA SER A 7 -39.41 12.90 41.57
C SER A 7 -40.66 13.25 40.79
N VAL A 8 -41.15 14.47 41.03
CA VAL A 8 -42.36 15.01 40.41
C VAL A 8 -42.17 14.87 38.90
N PRO A 9 -43.16 14.35 38.16
CA PRO A 9 -43.08 14.34 36.70
C PRO A 9 -42.84 15.79 36.23
N GLY A 10 -41.65 16.06 35.70
CA GLY A 10 -41.33 17.38 35.15
C GLY A 10 -40.48 18.30 36.03
N GLU A 11 -39.67 17.82 36.98
CA GLU A 11 -38.63 18.69 37.55
C GLU A 11 -37.65 19.14 36.44
N PRO A 12 -37.64 20.44 36.08
CA PRO A 12 -36.91 20.94 34.90
C PRO A 12 -35.40 20.75 35.02
N LEU A 13 -34.91 20.65 36.25
CA LEU A 13 -33.50 20.47 36.59
C LEU A 13 -32.99 19.07 36.19
N SER A 14 -33.80 18.03 36.38
CA SER A 14 -33.46 16.67 35.93
C SER A 14 -33.37 16.57 34.39
N PHE A 15 -34.23 17.31 33.69
CA PHE A 15 -34.21 17.42 32.24
C PHE A 15 -32.98 18.19 31.75
N LEU A 16 -32.58 19.25 32.45
CA LEU A 16 -31.35 19.99 32.13
C LEU A 16 -30.10 19.13 32.29
N TYR A 17 -30.03 18.30 33.34
CA TYR A 17 -28.93 17.34 33.48
C TYR A 17 -28.92 16.27 32.40
N ALA A 18 -30.09 15.79 31.96
CA ALA A 18 -30.19 14.88 30.82
C ALA A 18 -29.69 15.55 29.53
N LEU A 19 -29.99 16.83 29.33
CA LEU A 19 -29.51 17.62 28.20
C LEU A 19 -27.98 17.77 28.23
N LEU A 20 -27.41 18.06 29.41
CA LEU A 20 -25.96 18.13 29.58
C LEU A 20 -25.28 16.78 29.32
N LEU A 21 -25.87 15.67 29.77
CA LEU A 21 -25.38 14.32 29.45
C LEU A 21 -25.38 14.09 27.93
N GLY A 22 -26.46 14.49 27.25
CA GLY A 22 -26.54 14.44 25.79
C GLY A 22 -25.44 15.25 25.09
N ILE A 23 -25.14 16.46 25.57
CA ILE A 23 -24.03 17.28 25.07
C ILE A 23 -22.69 16.58 25.30
N ALA A 24 -22.46 16.03 26.50
CA ALA A 24 -21.23 15.32 26.83
C ALA A 24 -21.02 14.09 25.93
N LEU A 25 -22.09 13.32 25.67
CA LEU A 25 -22.07 12.22 24.71
C LEU A 25 -21.82 12.71 23.28
N GLY A 26 -22.32 13.90 22.92
CA GLY A 26 -22.02 14.57 21.67
C GLY A 26 -20.54 14.87 21.49
N VAL A 27 -19.88 15.40 22.53
CA VAL A 27 -18.43 15.65 22.56
C VAL A 27 -17.67 14.34 22.38
N LEU A 28 -18.06 13.30 23.12
CA LEU A 28 -17.44 11.98 23.02
C LEU A 28 -17.57 11.39 21.60
N TRP A 29 -18.75 11.54 20.99
CA TRP A 29 -19.02 11.09 19.63
C TRP A 29 -18.15 11.82 18.59
N ASP A 30 -17.79 13.07 18.84
CA ASP A 30 -16.92 13.85 17.97
C ASP A 30 -15.49 13.26 17.90
N VAL A 31 -15.01 12.62 18.96
CA VAL A 31 -13.72 11.90 18.97
C VAL A 31 -13.75 10.74 17.96
N PHE A 32 -14.76 9.89 18.03
CA PHE A 32 -14.95 8.79 17.07
C PHE A 32 -15.14 9.31 15.64
N ARG A 33 -15.90 10.40 15.49
CA ARG A 33 -16.13 11.04 14.19
C ARG A 33 -14.84 11.59 13.59
N THR A 34 -14.03 12.31 14.36
CA THR A 34 -12.75 12.88 13.89
C THR A 34 -11.77 11.77 13.53
N MET A 35 -11.66 10.70 14.32
CA MET A 35 -10.88 9.52 13.95
C MET A 35 -11.30 8.96 12.58
N ARG A 36 -12.61 8.89 12.31
CA ARG A 36 -13.13 8.43 11.03
C ARG A 36 -12.78 9.35 9.86
N VAL A 37 -12.86 10.66 10.04
CA VAL A 37 -12.42 11.66 9.04
C VAL A 37 -10.92 11.51 8.74
N TRP A 38 -10.10 11.30 9.77
CA TRP A 38 -8.65 11.18 9.63
C TRP A 38 -8.22 9.92 8.88
N ARG A 39 -8.88 8.79 9.14
CA ARG A 39 -8.66 7.52 8.42
C ARG A 39 -9.16 7.54 6.97
N GLY A 40 -9.76 8.64 6.51
CA GLY A 40 -10.30 8.76 5.15
C GLY A 40 -11.65 8.06 4.98
N GLY A 41 -12.31 7.74 6.09
CA GLY A 41 -13.68 7.28 6.09
C GLY A 41 -14.66 8.34 5.65
N ASP A 42 -15.73 7.91 5.01
CA ASP A 42 -16.85 8.75 4.58
C ASP A 42 -17.69 9.27 5.76
N ALA A 43 -17.05 9.74 6.84
CA ALA A 43 -17.73 10.33 7.98
C ALA A 43 -18.13 11.77 7.67
N GLY A 44 -19.38 11.95 7.25
CA GLY A 44 -19.97 13.28 7.12
C GLY A 44 -19.35 14.08 5.98
N GLN A 45 -19.53 13.60 4.75
CA GLN A 45 -19.29 14.40 3.56
C GLN A 45 -20.29 15.59 3.52
N SER A 46 -20.04 16.63 4.30
CA SER A 46 -20.68 17.92 4.05
C SER A 46 -20.36 18.33 2.61
N ALA A 47 -21.33 18.89 1.89
CA ALA A 47 -21.18 19.22 0.47
C ALA A 47 -19.88 20.02 0.17
N TRP A 48 -19.41 20.80 1.15
CA TRP A 48 -18.14 21.52 1.14
C TRP A 48 -16.90 20.62 1.11
N SER A 49 -16.81 19.54 1.90
CA SER A 49 -15.65 18.65 1.90
C SER A 49 -15.53 17.86 0.59
N ILE A 50 -16.66 17.49 -0.02
CA ILE A 50 -16.71 16.90 -1.37
C ILE A 50 -16.25 17.93 -2.40
N LYS A 51 -16.73 19.18 -2.32
CA LYS A 51 -16.33 20.27 -3.22
C LYS A 51 -14.83 20.56 -3.12
N LEU A 52 -14.29 20.61 -1.90
CA LEU A 52 -12.85 20.74 -1.62
C LEU A 52 -12.04 19.53 -2.10
N ARG A 53 -12.57 18.30 -1.98
CA ARG A 53 -11.93 17.09 -2.51
C ARG A 53 -11.93 17.05 -4.05
N ARG A 54 -13.00 17.56 -4.69
CA ARG A 54 -13.07 17.78 -6.15
C ARG A 54 -12.14 18.92 -6.59
N TYR A 55 -12.06 20.03 -5.83
CA TYR A 55 -11.19 21.17 -6.11
C TYR A 55 -9.71 20.79 -5.95
N ARG A 56 -9.35 20.11 -4.85
CA ARG A 56 -8.01 19.57 -4.58
C ARG A 56 -7.56 18.53 -5.62
N ARG A 57 -8.48 17.71 -6.14
CA ARG A 57 -8.18 16.80 -7.26
C ARG A 57 -8.04 17.53 -8.61
N ARG A 58 -8.70 18.67 -8.80
CA ARG A 58 -8.57 19.51 -10.01
C ARG A 58 -7.32 20.38 -10.01
N HIS A 59 -6.91 20.89 -8.84
CA HIS A 59 -5.81 21.84 -8.67
C HIS A 59 -4.62 21.25 -7.90
N SER A 60 -4.46 19.93 -7.93
CA SER A 60 -3.21 19.32 -7.46
C SER A 60 -2.07 19.80 -8.37
N PRO A 61 -1.05 20.51 -7.86
CA PRO A 61 0.06 21.05 -8.67
C PRO A 61 1.03 19.97 -9.18
N TYR A 62 0.77 18.69 -8.88
CA TYR A 62 1.64 17.57 -9.24
C TYR A 62 1.15 16.85 -10.52
N PRO A 63 1.98 16.66 -11.55
CA PRO A 63 1.61 15.99 -12.80
C PRO A 63 1.53 14.44 -12.73
N ILE A 64 1.76 13.82 -11.57
CA ILE A 64 2.06 12.37 -11.50
C ILE A 64 0.83 11.46 -11.62
N PHE A 65 -0.41 11.96 -11.49
CA PHE A 65 -1.61 11.14 -11.68
C PHE A 65 -2.63 11.79 -12.62
N ARG A 66 -2.22 12.07 -13.87
CA ARG A 66 -3.18 12.05 -15.00
C ARG A 66 -3.41 10.59 -15.39
N MET A 67 -3.90 9.80 -14.43
CA MET A 67 -4.20 8.39 -14.66
C MET A 67 -5.39 8.32 -15.60
N LYS A 68 -5.13 7.86 -16.83
CA LYS A 68 -6.14 7.56 -17.82
C LYS A 68 -7.17 6.65 -17.15
N ARG A 69 -8.42 7.12 -17.10
CA ARG A 69 -9.58 6.44 -16.54
C ARG A 69 -9.82 5.14 -17.31
N ASN A 70 -9.08 4.10 -16.99
CA ASN A 70 -9.45 2.74 -17.35
C ASN A 70 -10.29 2.23 -16.19
N GLY A 71 -11.61 2.24 -16.41
CA GLY A 71 -12.64 1.96 -15.43
C GLY A 71 -12.58 0.53 -14.88
N ALA A 72 -11.83 0.36 -13.81
CA ALA A 72 -12.10 -0.64 -12.79
C ALA A 72 -11.85 0.04 -11.45
N GLU A 73 -12.87 0.74 -10.93
CA GLU A 73 -12.88 1.14 -9.53
C GLU A 73 -12.79 -0.16 -8.73
N LYS A 74 -11.60 -0.47 -8.21
CA LYS A 74 -11.43 -1.62 -7.32
C LYS A 74 -12.41 -1.40 -6.16
N PRO A 75 -13.32 -2.36 -5.88
CA PRO A 75 -14.27 -2.19 -4.81
C PRO A 75 -13.46 -2.17 -3.52
N HIS A 76 -13.32 -0.99 -2.93
CA HIS A 76 -12.52 -0.75 -1.73
C HIS A 76 -13.33 -1.25 -0.53
N VAL A 77 -13.57 -2.56 -0.46
CA VAL A 77 -14.36 -3.18 0.60
C VAL A 77 -13.41 -3.74 1.66
N SER A 78 -13.59 -3.28 2.90
CA SER A 78 -13.88 -4.13 4.08
C SER A 78 -13.25 -3.57 5.37
N HIS A 79 -12.01 -3.06 5.32
CA HIS A 79 -11.37 -2.58 6.55
C HIS A 79 -12.08 -1.36 7.13
N HIS A 80 -12.43 -0.38 6.30
CA HIS A 80 -13.08 0.84 6.78
C HIS A 80 -14.46 0.57 7.40
N PHE A 81 -15.17 -0.45 6.89
CA PHE A 81 -16.48 -0.86 7.39
C PHE A 81 -16.40 -1.47 8.79
N LEU A 82 -15.49 -2.43 9.01
CA LEU A 82 -15.31 -3.07 10.31
C LEU A 82 -14.93 -2.08 11.42
N TRP A 83 -14.03 -1.13 11.13
CA TRP A 83 -13.67 -0.08 12.09
C TRP A 83 -14.84 0.84 12.40
N THR A 84 -15.64 1.21 11.40
CA THR A 84 -16.83 2.05 11.60
C THR A 84 -17.87 1.34 12.45
N PHE A 85 -18.10 0.05 12.17
CA PHE A 85 -19.02 -0.78 12.94
C PHE A 85 -18.58 -0.93 14.40
N LEU A 86 -17.29 -1.18 14.64
CA LEU A 86 -16.75 -1.31 15.99
C LEU A 86 -16.86 0.01 16.79
N GLU A 87 -16.62 1.15 16.14
CA GLU A 87 -16.82 2.47 16.76
C GLU A 87 -18.27 2.73 17.13
N ASP A 88 -19.21 2.42 16.23
CA ASP A 88 -20.64 2.63 16.47
C ASP A 88 -21.13 1.71 17.61
N LEU A 89 -20.66 0.45 17.64
CA LEU A 89 -20.98 -0.49 18.72
C LEU A 89 -20.43 0.00 20.07
N LEU A 90 -19.17 0.42 20.10
CA LEU A 90 -18.51 0.90 21.32
C LEU A 90 -19.19 2.17 21.83
N PHE A 91 -19.54 3.10 20.94
CA PHE A 91 -20.30 4.30 21.31
C PHE A 91 -21.70 3.96 21.84
N MET A 92 -22.43 3.06 21.20
CA MET A 92 -23.75 2.63 21.69
C MET A 92 -23.66 2.01 23.08
N MET A 93 -22.62 1.21 23.34
CA MET A 93 -22.38 0.63 24.66
C MET A 93 -22.08 1.71 25.71
N ILE A 94 -21.19 2.66 25.40
CA ILE A 94 -20.89 3.77 26.33
C ILE A 94 -22.12 4.63 26.57
N ALA A 95 -22.84 5.05 25.52
CA ALA A 95 -24.03 5.87 25.64
C ALA A 95 -25.13 5.18 26.47
N GLY A 96 -25.34 3.88 26.24
CA GLY A 96 -26.26 3.06 27.02
C GLY A 96 -25.86 2.97 28.49
N ILE A 97 -24.60 2.64 28.79
CA ILE A 97 -24.10 2.54 30.17
C ILE A 97 -24.17 3.91 30.87
N SER A 98 -23.72 4.98 30.22
CA SER A 98 -23.81 6.35 30.77
C SER A 98 -25.24 6.75 31.08
N PHE A 99 -26.20 6.43 30.19
CA PHE A 99 -27.60 6.71 30.43
C PHE A 99 -28.19 5.88 31.58
N LEU A 100 -27.81 4.60 31.68
CA LEU A 100 -28.26 3.74 32.79
C LEU A 100 -27.72 4.23 34.13
N LEU A 101 -26.43 4.57 34.21
CA LEU A 101 -25.82 5.13 35.42
C LEU A 101 -26.47 6.46 35.82
N PHE A 102 -26.76 7.31 34.84
CA PHE A 102 -27.48 8.56 35.04
C PHE A 102 -28.91 8.35 35.57
N CYS A 103 -29.65 7.38 35.01
CA CYS A 103 -30.97 7.02 35.52
C CYS A 103 -30.90 6.40 36.93
N PHE A 104 -29.83 5.66 37.24
CA PHE A 104 -29.61 5.10 38.57
C PHE A 104 -29.41 6.20 39.62
N ASP A 105 -28.59 7.20 39.30
CA ASP A 105 -28.28 8.32 40.20
C ASP A 105 -29.47 9.27 40.40
N ILE A 106 -30.13 9.69 39.30
CA ILE A 106 -31.16 10.74 39.38
C ILE A 106 -32.57 10.18 39.62
N ASN A 107 -32.85 8.95 39.18
CA ASN A 107 -34.20 8.37 39.26
C ASN A 107 -34.23 6.99 39.93
N MET A 108 -33.23 6.66 40.75
CA MET A 108 -33.17 5.38 41.47
C MET A 108 -33.34 4.17 40.55
N GLY A 109 -32.88 4.29 39.29
CA GLY A 109 -32.95 3.24 38.28
C GLY A 109 -34.23 3.22 37.45
N ILE A 110 -35.19 4.11 37.68
CA ILE A 110 -36.42 4.20 36.86
C ILE A 110 -36.14 5.01 35.60
N VAL A 111 -36.25 4.35 34.43
CA VAL A 111 -36.10 5.01 33.13
C VAL A 111 -37.36 5.81 32.80
N ARG A 112 -37.18 7.12 32.61
CA ARG A 112 -38.27 8.04 32.24
C ARG A 112 -38.08 8.56 30.82
N TRP A 113 -39.15 8.54 30.03
CA TRP A 113 -39.11 8.89 28.60
C TRP A 113 -38.64 10.32 28.33
N TYR A 114 -38.99 11.29 29.18
CA TYR A 114 -38.60 12.69 29.00
C TYR A 114 -37.09 12.91 29.24
N LEU A 115 -36.44 12.08 30.08
CA LEU A 115 -34.98 12.14 30.27
C LEU A 115 -34.26 11.59 29.05
N LEU A 116 -34.78 10.51 28.46
CA LEU A 116 -34.28 9.98 27.20
C LEU A 116 -34.37 11.05 26.09
N LEU A 117 -35.50 11.77 26.00
CA LEU A 117 -35.64 12.90 25.08
C LEU A 117 -34.65 14.03 25.38
N GLY A 118 -34.40 14.34 26.66
CA GLY A 118 -33.40 15.33 27.05
C GLY A 118 -31.99 14.98 26.54
N VAL A 119 -31.57 13.73 26.70
CA VAL A 119 -30.29 13.23 26.18
C VAL A 119 -30.22 13.32 24.66
N ILE A 120 -31.27 12.87 23.96
CA ILE A 120 -31.34 12.95 22.50
C ILE A 120 -31.29 14.41 22.03
N ALA A 121 -32.05 15.30 22.68
CA ALA A 121 -32.07 16.72 22.35
C ALA A 121 -30.72 17.40 22.59
N GLY A 122 -30.06 17.13 23.72
CA GLY A 122 -28.73 17.65 24.02
C GLY A 122 -27.67 17.17 23.03
N PHE A 123 -27.72 15.89 22.65
CA PHE A 123 -26.85 15.32 21.63
C PHE A 123 -27.06 15.99 20.26
N LEU A 124 -28.31 16.16 19.84
CA LEU A 124 -28.64 16.81 18.57
C LEU A 124 -28.24 18.29 18.57
N LEU A 125 -28.45 18.99 19.67
CA LEU A 125 -28.03 20.37 19.85
C LEU A 125 -26.52 20.51 19.67
N TYR A 126 -25.73 19.65 20.32
CA TYR A 126 -24.28 19.62 20.14
C TYR A 126 -23.90 19.24 18.69
N TYR A 127 -24.51 18.18 18.15
CA TYR A 127 -24.27 17.68 16.81
C TYR A 127 -24.43 18.78 15.75
N HIS A 128 -25.49 19.57 15.87
CA HIS A 128 -25.79 20.62 14.90
C HIS A 128 -25.02 21.91 15.12
N THR A 129 -24.62 22.24 16.35
CA THR A 129 -23.90 23.49 16.65
C THR A 129 -22.39 23.29 16.55
N ILE A 130 -21.76 22.87 17.66
CA ILE A 130 -20.32 22.73 17.83
C ILE A 130 -19.76 21.62 16.94
N GLY A 131 -20.50 20.53 16.77
CA GLY A 131 -20.05 19.39 15.97
C GLY A 131 -19.72 19.74 14.52
N ARG A 132 -20.41 20.73 13.91
CA ARG A 132 -20.06 21.21 12.55
C ARG A 132 -18.73 21.95 12.52
N LEU A 133 -18.45 22.74 13.55
CA LEU A 133 -17.19 23.50 13.66
C LEU A 133 -16.02 22.55 13.86
N VAL A 134 -16.15 21.55 14.73
CA VAL A 134 -15.06 20.59 15.01
C VAL A 134 -14.67 19.80 13.76
N ILE A 135 -15.64 19.42 12.92
CA ILE A 135 -15.35 18.78 11.63
C ILE A 135 -14.57 19.72 10.71
N ALA A 136 -14.96 21.00 10.63
CA ALA A 136 -14.26 21.97 9.79
C ALA A 136 -12.80 22.16 10.24
N TRP A 137 -12.58 22.30 11.55
CA TRP A 137 -11.23 22.46 12.12
C TRP A 137 -10.38 21.20 11.98
N SER A 138 -10.94 20.02 12.27
CA SER A 138 -10.21 18.76 12.11
C SER A 138 -9.83 18.48 10.65
N ALA A 139 -10.70 18.85 9.70
CA ALA A 139 -10.38 18.77 8.27
C ALA A 139 -9.28 19.75 7.85
N LEU A 140 -9.26 20.97 8.42
CA LEU A 140 -8.22 21.96 8.19
C LEU A 140 -6.86 21.45 8.71
N ILE A 141 -6.82 20.93 9.94
CA ILE A 141 -5.60 20.36 10.54
C ILE A 141 -5.13 19.16 9.73
N GLY A 142 -6.01 18.23 9.37
CA GLY A 142 -5.66 17.08 8.52
C GLY A 142 -5.15 17.49 7.15
N ALA A 143 -5.69 18.57 6.58
CA ALA A 143 -5.19 19.13 5.32
C ALA A 143 -3.79 19.74 5.48
N PHE A 144 -3.55 20.46 6.58
CA PHE A 144 -2.25 21.04 6.91
C PHE A 144 -1.20 19.95 7.11
N VAL A 145 -1.47 18.94 7.93
CA VAL A 145 -0.56 17.80 8.17
C VAL A 145 -0.20 17.09 6.87
N ARG A 146 -1.19 16.82 6.00
CA ARG A 146 -0.92 16.20 4.69
C ARG A 146 -0.11 17.11 3.77
N ALA A 147 -0.40 18.41 3.75
CA ALA A 147 0.37 19.37 2.96
C ALA A 147 1.84 19.39 3.41
N THR A 148 2.08 19.39 4.73
CA THR A 148 3.41 19.30 5.32
C THR A 148 4.12 18.00 4.96
N LEU A 149 3.46 16.85 5.10
CA LEU A 149 4.06 15.56 4.74
C LEU A 149 4.42 15.48 3.25
N VAL A 150 3.56 15.99 2.37
CA VAL A 150 3.83 16.03 0.93
C VAL A 150 4.95 17.02 0.61
N PHE A 151 5.00 18.16 1.29
CA PHE A 151 6.08 19.13 1.15
C PHE A 151 7.43 18.49 1.49
N PHE A 152 7.53 17.79 2.63
CA PHE A 152 8.75 17.06 3.00
C PHE A 152 9.08 15.93 2.01
N TYR A 153 8.09 15.11 1.62
CA TYR A 153 8.31 14.03 0.66
C TYR A 153 8.85 14.56 -0.68
N ASN A 154 8.27 15.64 -1.20
CA ASN A 154 8.68 16.21 -2.47
C ASN A 154 10.04 16.92 -2.37
N TYR A 155 10.34 17.57 -1.25
CA TYR A 155 11.59 18.32 -1.09
C TYR A 155 12.80 17.44 -0.77
N THR A 156 12.64 16.39 0.04
CA THR A 156 13.76 15.53 0.47
C THR A 156 13.73 14.15 -0.18
N LEU A 157 12.62 13.42 -0.03
CA LEU A 157 12.56 12.00 -0.42
C LEU A 157 12.56 11.80 -1.94
N TYR A 158 11.96 12.70 -2.71
CA TYR A 158 11.95 12.60 -4.17
C TYR A 158 13.37 12.55 -4.76
N TYR A 159 14.25 13.49 -4.38
CA TYR A 159 15.62 13.53 -4.87
C TYR A 159 16.43 12.29 -4.44
N VAL A 160 16.22 11.81 -3.20
CA VAL A 160 16.89 10.60 -2.71
C VAL A 160 16.46 9.37 -3.50
N VAL A 161 15.16 9.20 -3.77
CA VAL A 161 14.64 8.05 -4.54
C VAL A 161 15.11 8.12 -6.00
N VAL A 162 15.14 9.30 -6.62
CA VAL A 162 15.69 9.48 -7.97
C VAL A 162 17.17 9.14 -8.01
N LEU A 163 17.95 9.56 -7.02
CA LEU A 163 19.38 9.23 -6.91
C LEU A 163 19.60 7.71 -6.75
N LEU A 164 18.86 7.06 -5.86
CA LEU A 164 18.97 5.62 -5.63
C LEU A 164 18.58 4.80 -6.86
N THR A 165 17.49 5.16 -7.54
CA THR A 165 17.06 4.48 -8.77
C THR A 165 18.07 4.69 -9.91
N PHE A 166 18.67 5.88 -10.01
CA PHE A 166 19.76 6.15 -10.93
C PHE A 166 20.98 5.25 -10.64
N LEU A 167 21.38 5.15 -9.38
CA LEU A 167 22.53 4.34 -8.95
C LEU A 167 22.30 2.84 -9.17
N ALA A 168 21.11 2.33 -8.84
CA ALA A 168 20.71 0.94 -9.07
C ALA A 168 20.72 0.58 -10.56
N ASN A 169 20.12 1.43 -11.40
CA ASN A 169 20.13 1.24 -12.86
C ASN A 169 21.55 1.29 -13.44
N ARG A 170 22.43 2.12 -12.88
CA ARG A 170 23.85 2.16 -13.26
C ARG A 170 24.57 0.86 -12.91
N MET A 171 24.37 0.33 -11.70
CA MET A 171 24.97 -0.94 -11.26
C MET A 171 24.50 -2.12 -12.11
N LEU A 172 23.21 -2.19 -12.41
CA LEU A 172 22.63 -3.26 -13.25
C LEU A 172 23.21 -3.26 -14.67
N ARG A 173 23.45 -2.08 -15.27
CA ARG A 173 24.13 -2.01 -16.58
C ARG A 173 25.56 -2.52 -16.53
N LEU A 174 26.31 -2.17 -15.48
CA LEU A 174 27.69 -2.64 -15.33
C LEU A 174 27.77 -4.15 -15.15
N LEU A 175 26.85 -4.72 -14.35
CA LEU A 175 26.69 -6.16 -14.23
C LEU A 175 26.36 -6.81 -15.58
N GLY A 176 25.42 -6.25 -16.34
CA GLY A 176 25.09 -6.74 -17.68
C GLY A 176 26.29 -6.75 -18.64
N VAL A 177 27.10 -5.69 -18.64
CA VAL A 177 28.34 -5.61 -19.45
C VAL A 177 29.36 -6.65 -18.98
N MET A 178 29.57 -6.82 -17.67
CA MET A 178 30.49 -7.84 -17.14
C MET A 178 30.06 -9.26 -17.50
N VAL A 179 28.76 -9.55 -17.42
CA VAL A 179 28.20 -10.85 -17.82
C VAL A 179 28.39 -11.09 -19.32
N HIS A 180 28.17 -10.08 -20.16
CA HIS A 180 28.35 -10.21 -21.61
C HIS A 180 29.82 -10.47 -21.98
N ILE A 181 30.76 -9.73 -21.38
CA ILE A 181 32.20 -9.94 -21.56
C ILE A 181 32.61 -11.36 -21.12
N GLY A 182 32.06 -11.85 -20.01
CA GLY A 182 32.30 -13.22 -19.53
C GLY A 182 31.77 -14.28 -20.49
N TYR A 183 30.55 -14.07 -21.01
CA TYR A 183 29.93 -14.95 -22.00
C TYR A 183 30.74 -15.00 -23.30
N ASP A 184 31.14 -13.84 -23.83
CA ASP A 184 31.93 -13.77 -25.06
C ASP A 184 33.26 -14.49 -24.89
N ARG A 185 33.97 -14.26 -23.77
CA ARG A 185 35.22 -14.97 -23.47
C ARG A 185 35.04 -16.48 -23.41
N PHE A 186 33.95 -16.96 -22.82
CA PHE A 186 33.64 -18.39 -22.76
C PHE A 186 33.37 -18.97 -24.15
N VAL A 187 32.54 -18.29 -24.95
CA VAL A 187 32.22 -18.71 -26.33
C VAL A 187 33.48 -18.74 -27.20
N PHE A 188 34.32 -17.70 -27.15
CA PHE A 188 35.59 -17.66 -27.89
C PHE A 188 36.55 -18.77 -27.45
N ALA A 189 36.64 -19.08 -26.16
CA ALA A 189 37.47 -20.18 -25.67
C ALA A 189 36.97 -21.56 -26.15
N ALA A 190 35.65 -21.76 -26.16
CA ALA A 190 35.05 -22.99 -26.67
C ALA A 190 35.27 -23.18 -28.18
N LEU A 191 35.10 -22.12 -28.97
CA LEU A 191 35.39 -22.11 -30.40
C LEU A 191 36.87 -22.38 -30.69
N ALA A 192 37.78 -21.78 -29.92
CA ALA A 192 39.23 -22.02 -30.02
C ALA A 192 39.61 -23.49 -29.70
N ALA A 193 38.93 -24.10 -28.73
CA ALA A 193 39.15 -25.51 -28.41
C ALA A 193 38.65 -26.46 -29.52
N GLU A 194 37.50 -26.16 -30.13
CA GLU A 194 36.94 -26.98 -31.20
C GLU A 194 37.79 -26.89 -32.49
N THR A 195 38.22 -25.67 -32.84
CA THR A 195 39.12 -25.44 -33.99
C THR A 195 40.46 -26.15 -33.83
N LYS A 196 41.05 -26.14 -32.62
CA LYS A 196 42.28 -26.89 -32.34
C LYS A 196 42.09 -28.40 -32.56
N LYS A 197 41.00 -28.99 -32.06
CA LYS A 197 40.69 -30.42 -32.29
C LYS A 197 40.57 -30.75 -33.78
N ARG A 198 39.89 -29.91 -34.55
CA ARG A 198 39.77 -30.10 -36.01
C ARG A 198 41.12 -30.00 -36.73
N LEU A 199 41.98 -29.07 -36.29
CA LEU A 199 43.34 -28.93 -36.83
C LEU A 199 44.19 -30.18 -36.54
N ASP A 200 44.14 -30.69 -35.31
CA ASP A 200 44.86 -31.91 -34.90
C ASP A 200 44.37 -33.13 -35.70
N GLN A 201 43.06 -33.26 -35.92
CA GLN A 201 42.48 -34.30 -36.78
C GLN A 201 42.94 -34.18 -38.24
N ALA A 202 42.95 -32.97 -38.79
CA ALA A 202 43.44 -32.72 -40.15
C ALA A 202 44.94 -33.03 -40.28
N HIS A 203 45.75 -32.70 -39.26
CA HIS A 203 47.17 -33.05 -39.20
C HIS A 203 47.37 -34.58 -39.13
N ALA A 204 46.63 -35.28 -38.29
CA ALA A 204 46.69 -36.74 -38.18
C ALA A 204 46.30 -37.44 -39.50
N TYR A 205 45.24 -36.96 -40.16
CA TYR A 205 44.83 -37.43 -41.48
C TYR A 205 45.90 -37.18 -42.55
N ARG A 206 46.53 -35.99 -42.55
CA ARG A 206 47.61 -35.68 -43.49
C ARG A 206 48.83 -36.57 -43.30
N MET A 207 49.18 -36.88 -42.05
CA MET A 207 50.27 -37.79 -41.70
C MET A 207 49.98 -39.23 -42.14
N SER A 208 48.75 -39.73 -41.92
CA SER A 208 48.36 -41.07 -42.35
C SER A 208 48.32 -41.19 -43.89
N TRP A 209 47.84 -40.16 -44.59
CA TRP A 209 47.84 -40.10 -46.05
C TRP A 209 49.27 -40.14 -46.63
N ASN A 210 50.19 -39.34 -46.07
CA ASN A 210 51.60 -39.38 -46.47
C ASN A 210 52.25 -40.74 -46.21
N LYS A 211 51.95 -41.38 -45.07
CA LYS A 211 52.45 -42.72 -44.74
C LYS A 211 51.93 -43.79 -45.70
N GLY A 212 50.64 -43.76 -46.03
CA GLY A 212 50.04 -44.65 -47.04
C GLY A 212 50.66 -44.49 -48.42
N LYS A 213 50.93 -43.25 -48.84
CA LYS A 213 51.60 -42.94 -50.11
C LYS A 213 53.05 -43.46 -50.15
N LYS A 214 53.77 -43.39 -49.02
CA LYS A 214 55.14 -43.93 -48.90
C LYS A 214 55.13 -45.46 -48.99
N ASN A 215 54.28 -46.13 -48.22
CA ASN A 215 54.15 -47.59 -48.25
C ASN A 215 53.71 -48.11 -49.63
N GLY A 216 52.81 -47.40 -50.32
CA GLY A 216 52.41 -47.75 -51.68
C GLY A 216 53.56 -47.66 -52.69
N ARG A 217 54.46 -46.68 -52.54
CA ARG A 217 55.69 -46.58 -53.35
C ARG A 217 56.66 -47.72 -53.07
N GLU A 218 56.84 -48.11 -51.80
CA GLU A 218 57.70 -49.24 -51.41
C GLU A 218 57.15 -50.57 -51.97
N LYS A 219 55.84 -50.84 -51.78
CA LYS A 219 55.21 -52.06 -52.29
C LYS A 219 55.28 -52.20 -53.82
N ASN A 220 55.28 -51.08 -54.55
CA ASN A 220 55.42 -51.08 -56.01
C ASN A 220 56.86 -51.33 -56.47
N LYS A 221 57.86 -50.89 -55.67
CA LYS A 221 59.26 -51.27 -55.87
C LYS A 221 59.46 -52.77 -55.62
N ASP A 222 58.90 -53.30 -54.53
CA ASP A 222 59.05 -54.72 -54.17
C ASP A 222 58.42 -55.66 -55.22
N LYS A 223 57.29 -55.26 -55.82
CA LYS A 223 56.66 -55.98 -56.93
C LYS A 223 57.49 -55.98 -58.21
N GLN A 224 58.29 -54.94 -58.47
CA GLN A 224 59.20 -54.89 -59.62
C GLN A 224 60.44 -55.77 -59.41
N THR A 225 60.79 -56.10 -58.17
CA THR A 225 61.95 -56.95 -57.81
C THR A 225 61.61 -58.39 -57.48
N ALA A 226 60.33 -58.79 -57.51
CA ALA A 226 59.92 -60.16 -57.21
C ALA A 226 60.35 -61.13 -58.34
N PRO A 227 61.05 -62.23 -58.04
CA PRO A 227 61.43 -63.21 -59.04
C PRO A 227 60.20 -63.90 -59.62
N PHE A 228 60.21 -64.10 -60.95
CA PHE A 228 59.15 -64.77 -61.68
C PHE A 228 58.96 -66.21 -61.14
N PRO A 229 57.73 -66.70 -60.95
CA PRO A 229 57.51 -68.09 -60.56
C PRO A 229 58.08 -69.01 -61.64
N ALA A 230 58.96 -69.93 -61.22
CA ALA A 230 59.52 -70.95 -62.10
C ALA A 230 58.39 -71.91 -62.56
N PRO A 231 58.40 -72.34 -63.83
CA PRO A 231 57.40 -73.24 -64.40
C PRO A 231 57.43 -74.65 -63.79
#